data_AF-A0A7W0KYM4-F1
#
_entry.id   AF-A0A7W0KYM4-F1
#
_cell.length_a   1.000
_cell.length_b   1.000
_cell.length_c   1.000
_cell.angle_alpha   90.00
_cell.angle_beta   90.00
_cell.angle_gamma   90.00
#
_symmetry.space_group_name_H-M   'P 1'
#
loop_
_entity.id
_entity.type
_entity.pdbx_description
1 polymer ?
#
loop_
_entity_poly.entity_id
_entity_poly.type
_entity_poly.pdbx_seq_one_letter_code
_entity_poly.pdbx_strand_id
1 'polypeptide(L)'
;MEEPSHFTSSHRAGHDARLADQDRTLAAMHQLEAALGLAAPGREAPWLERVRSGLAALEEATSGEFANAEDPDSLLSDIKRTQPRLRTRVRGLRTQYGQLRQAIASARAELDEPGDQATDFADVRQRLS
;
A
#
# COMPACT_ATOMS: atom_id res chain seq x y z
N MET A 1 -1.50 -38.74 -17.93
CA MET A 1 -2.71 -37.88 -17.91
C MET A 1 -2.77 -37.32 -16.50
N GLU A 2 -2.14 -36.17 -16.27
CA GLU A 2 -2.09 -35.53 -14.95
C GLU A 2 -3.35 -34.67 -14.79
N GLU A 3 -4.09 -34.85 -13.70
CA GLU A 3 -5.32 -34.12 -13.42
C GLU A 3 -5.06 -32.61 -13.20
N PRO A 4 -5.98 -31.74 -13.61
CA PRO A 4 -5.86 -30.31 -13.38
C PRO A 4 -5.99 -30.03 -11.88
N SER A 5 -4.95 -29.43 -11.30
CA SER A 5 -4.88 -28.91 -9.94
C SER A 5 -6.15 -28.11 -9.57
N HIS A 6 -7.10 -28.75 -8.91
CA HIS A 6 -8.23 -28.08 -8.26
C HIS A 6 -7.68 -27.21 -7.12
N PHE A 7 -7.66 -25.89 -7.32
CA PHE A 7 -7.41 -24.95 -6.23
C PHE A 7 -8.38 -25.24 -5.08
N THR A 8 -7.83 -25.47 -3.87
CA THR A 8 -8.65 -25.72 -2.68
C THR A 8 -9.53 -24.50 -2.38
N SER A 9 -10.64 -24.69 -1.68
CA SER A 9 -11.53 -23.59 -1.26
C SER A 9 -10.78 -22.50 -0.50
N SER A 10 -9.78 -22.88 0.29
CA SER A 10 -8.89 -21.96 1.01
C SER A 10 -8.02 -21.10 0.09
N HIS A 11 -7.50 -21.68 -1.01
CA HIS A 11 -6.74 -20.91 -2.01
C HIS A 11 -7.62 -19.91 -2.76
N ARG A 12 -8.87 -20.27 -3.04
CA ARG A 12 -9.84 -19.37 -3.68
C ARG A 12 -10.20 -18.20 -2.76
N ALA A 13 -10.53 -18.49 -1.50
CA ALA A 13 -10.82 -17.44 -0.51
C ALA A 13 -9.62 -16.49 -0.31
N GLY A 14 -8.40 -17.02 -0.28
CA GLY A 14 -7.18 -16.20 -0.20
C GLY A 14 -6.94 -15.36 -1.45
N HIS A 15 -7.30 -15.85 -2.63
CA HIS A 15 -7.22 -15.07 -3.87
C HIS A 15 -8.25 -13.94 -3.90
N ASP A 16 -9.50 -14.21 -3.51
CA ASP A 16 -10.58 -13.22 -3.49
C ASP A 16 -10.31 -12.12 -2.46
N ALA A 17 -9.82 -12.47 -1.27
CA ALA A 17 -9.36 -11.50 -0.27
C ALA A 17 -8.26 -10.59 -0.83
N ARG A 18 -7.30 -11.16 -1.56
CA ARG A 18 -6.21 -10.40 -2.18
C ARG A 18 -6.66 -9.48 -3.30
N LEU A 19 -7.67 -9.87 -4.08
CA LEU A 19 -8.27 -8.97 -5.08
C LEU A 19 -8.95 -7.78 -4.39
N ALA A 20 -9.73 -8.03 -3.34
CA ALA A 20 -10.37 -6.98 -2.57
C ALA A 20 -9.37 -6.02 -1.89
N ASP A 21 -8.22 -6.54 -1.43
CA ASP A 21 -7.13 -5.72 -0.90
C ASP A 21 -6.49 -4.84 -1.99
N GLN A 22 -6.27 -5.38 -3.19
CA GLN A 22 -5.74 -4.61 -4.33
C GLN A 22 -6.70 -3.51 -4.76
N ASP A 23 -7.99 -3.80 -4.84
CA ASP A 23 -9.01 -2.80 -5.20
C ASP A 23 -9.05 -1.67 -4.17
N ARG A 24 -8.96 -1.99 -2.88
CA ARG A 24 -8.86 -0.99 -1.80
C ARG A 24 -7.60 -0.15 -1.91
N THR A 25 -6.46 -0.77 -2.18
CA THR A 25 -5.18 -0.07 -2.34
C THR A 25 -5.22 0.87 -3.54
N LEU A 26 -5.76 0.41 -4.68
CA LEU A 26 -5.90 1.23 -5.89
C LEU A 26 -6.86 2.40 -5.67
N ALA A 27 -7.98 2.17 -5.00
CA ALA A 27 -8.92 3.23 -4.66
C ALA A 27 -8.29 4.29 -3.74
N ALA A 28 -7.50 3.87 -2.74
CA ALA A 28 -6.79 4.79 -1.86
C ALA A 28 -5.71 5.58 -2.61
N MET A 29 -5.00 4.96 -3.55
CA MET A 29 -4.02 5.65 -4.40
C MET A 29 -4.69 6.74 -5.24
N HIS A 30 -5.81 6.43 -5.92
CA HIS A 30 -6.56 7.42 -6.68
C HIS A 30 -7.07 8.58 -5.80
N GLN A 31 -7.45 8.31 -4.55
CA GLN A 31 -7.85 9.37 -3.61
C GLN A 31 -6.68 10.30 -3.25
N LEU A 32 -5.50 9.73 -3.03
CA LEU A 32 -4.29 10.50 -2.76
C LEU A 32 -3.88 11.33 -3.98
N GLU A 33 -3.85 10.74 -5.17
CA GLU A 33 -3.58 11.44 -6.44
C GLU A 33 -4.56 12.60 -6.66
N ALA A 34 -5.85 12.35 -6.44
CA ALA A 34 -6.87 13.39 -6.55
C ALA A 34 -6.63 14.54 -5.54
N ALA A 35 -6.24 14.22 -4.30
CA ALA A 35 -5.91 15.24 -3.30
C ALA A 35 -4.68 16.06 -3.70
N LEU A 36 -3.62 15.41 -4.21
CA LEU A 36 -2.40 16.08 -4.70
C LEU A 36 -2.66 16.98 -5.91
N GLY A 37 -3.61 16.59 -6.77
CA GLY A 37 -4.05 17.34 -7.93
C GLY A 37 -4.90 18.58 -7.63
N LEU A 38 -5.39 18.75 -6.40
CA LEU A 38 -6.15 19.94 -6.02
C LEU A 38 -5.27 21.18 -5.93
N ALA A 39 -5.84 22.32 -6.32
CA ALA A 39 -5.22 23.63 -6.12
C ALA A 39 -5.14 23.97 -4.62
N ALA A 40 -3.91 24.13 -4.14
CA ALA A 40 -3.58 24.50 -2.76
C ALA A 40 -3.68 26.01 -2.42
N PRO A 41 -3.36 26.98 -3.31
CA PRO A 41 -3.30 28.39 -2.93
C PRO A 41 -4.60 28.94 -2.33
N GLY A 42 -4.51 29.54 -1.14
CA GLY A 42 -5.62 30.08 -0.35
C GLY A 42 -6.47 29.01 0.36
N ARG A 43 -6.12 27.72 0.27
CA ARG A 43 -6.80 26.58 0.89
C ARG A 43 -5.81 25.52 1.38
N GLU A 44 -4.68 25.97 1.90
CA GLU A 44 -3.52 25.16 2.28
C GLU A 44 -3.86 24.14 3.36
N ALA A 45 -4.46 24.57 4.47
CA ALA A 45 -4.85 23.67 5.56
C ALA A 45 -5.90 22.62 5.11
N PRO A 46 -6.99 23.00 4.40
CA PRO A 46 -7.91 22.04 3.81
C PRO A 46 -7.29 21.11 2.77
N TRP A 47 -6.26 21.55 2.03
CA TRP A 47 -5.54 20.72 1.08
C TRP A 47 -4.67 19.69 1.80
N LEU A 48 -3.88 20.14 2.79
CA LEU A 48 -3.02 19.30 3.60
C LEU A 48 -3.81 18.22 4.34
N GLU A 49 -4.98 18.57 4.89
CA GLU A 49 -5.86 17.60 5.55
C GLU A 49 -6.35 16.50 4.58
N ARG A 50 -6.63 16.85 3.32
CA ARG A 50 -7.03 15.87 2.30
C ARG A 50 -5.87 14.95 1.92
N VAL A 51 -4.66 15.47 1.79
CA VAL A 51 -3.46 14.68 1.53
C VAL A 51 -3.17 13.73 2.69
N ARG A 52 -3.25 14.21 3.94
CA ARG A 52 -3.12 13.38 5.15
C ARG A 52 -4.19 12.28 5.19
N SER A 53 -5.44 12.62 4.91
CA SER A 53 -6.53 11.63 4.86
C SER A 53 -6.31 10.57 3.76
N GLY A 54 -5.81 10.97 2.58
CA GLY A 54 -5.50 10.04 1.50
C GLY A 54 -4.35 9.09 1.86
N LEU A 55 -3.29 9.61 2.48
CA LEU A 55 -2.17 8.80 2.98
C LEU A 55 -2.61 7.83 4.09
N ALA A 56 -3.46 8.27 5.02
CA ALA A 56 -4.01 7.40 6.06
C ALA A 56 -4.87 6.27 5.46
N ALA A 57 -5.68 6.57 4.43
CA ALA A 57 -6.47 5.55 3.73
C ALA A 57 -5.56 4.54 2.98
N LEU A 58 -4.46 5.01 2.38
CA LEU A 58 -3.49 4.15 1.71
C LEU A 58 -2.74 3.24 2.68
N GLU A 59 -2.36 3.77 3.84
CA GLU A 59 -1.75 2.97 4.91
C GLU A 59 -2.71 1.88 5.42
N GLU A 60 -3.96 2.25 5.71
CA GLU A 60 -4.97 1.29 6.17
C GLU A 60 -5.20 0.19 5.13
N ALA A 61 -5.37 0.56 3.86
CA ALA A 61 -5.58 -0.38 2.76
C ALA A 61 -4.41 -1.36 2.57
N THR A 62 -3.18 -0.90 2.78
CA THR A 62 -1.97 -1.70 2.60
C THR A 62 -1.56 -2.48 3.86
N SER A 63 -2.03 -2.08 5.04
CA SER A 63 -1.72 -2.74 6.33
C SER A 63 -2.09 -4.22 6.35
N GLY A 64 -3.26 -4.57 5.82
CA GLY A 64 -3.73 -5.94 5.70
C GLY A 64 -2.87 -6.78 4.75
N GLU A 65 -2.46 -6.20 3.60
CA GLU A 65 -1.55 -6.88 2.68
C GLU A 65 -0.18 -7.13 3.30
N PHE A 66 0.33 -6.16 4.09
CA PHE A 66 1.61 -6.30 4.79
C PHE A 66 1.55 -7.38 5.87
N ALA A 67 0.53 -7.34 6.72
CA ALA A 67 0.32 -8.34 7.76
C ALA A 67 0.19 -9.74 7.15
N ASN A 68 -0.61 -9.89 6.09
CA ASN A 68 -0.73 -11.15 5.37
C ASN A 68 0.60 -11.57 4.73
N ALA A 69 1.35 -10.65 4.13
CA ALA A 69 2.61 -10.99 3.48
C ALA A 69 3.64 -11.55 4.46
N GLU A 70 3.65 -11.09 5.71
CA GLU A 70 4.55 -11.56 6.77
C GLU A 70 4.04 -12.81 7.50
N ASP A 71 2.74 -13.09 7.45
CA ASP A 71 2.11 -14.21 8.14
C ASP A 71 2.71 -15.58 7.68
N PRO A 72 3.19 -16.42 8.61
CA PRO A 72 3.65 -17.79 8.33
C PRO A 72 2.62 -18.69 7.67
N ASP A 73 1.33 -18.45 7.90
CA ASP A 73 0.22 -19.24 7.35
C ASP A 73 -0.38 -18.61 6.09
N SER A 74 0.20 -17.51 5.59
CA SER A 74 -0.23 -16.86 4.35
C SER A 74 0.03 -17.69 3.10
N LEU A 75 -0.70 -17.36 2.03
CA LEU A 75 -0.48 -17.89 0.69
C LEU A 75 0.97 -17.68 0.22
N LEU A 76 1.61 -16.55 0.55
CA LEU A 76 3.00 -16.29 0.19
C LEU A 76 3.97 -17.23 0.93
N SER A 77 3.72 -17.51 2.21
CA SER A 77 4.48 -18.49 2.98
C SER A 77 4.28 -19.91 2.46
N ASP A 78 3.04 -20.28 2.10
CA ASP A 78 2.74 -21.58 1.51
C ASP A 78 3.41 -21.75 0.14
N ILE A 79 3.35 -20.74 -0.74
CA ILE A 79 4.05 -20.75 -2.04
C ILE A 79 5.56 -20.87 -1.84
N LYS A 80 6.15 -20.14 -0.89
CA LYS A 80 7.59 -20.22 -0.58
C LYS A 80 8.00 -21.62 -0.13
N ARG A 81 7.12 -22.31 0.61
CA ARG A 81 7.32 -23.67 1.12
C ARG A 81 7.16 -24.73 0.02
N THR A 82 6.08 -24.66 -0.74
CA THR A 82 5.66 -25.68 -1.72
C THR A 82 6.31 -25.50 -3.09
N GLN A 83 6.74 -24.29 -3.46
CA GLN A 83 7.30 -23.98 -4.78
C GLN A 83 8.70 -23.34 -4.68
N PRO A 84 9.78 -24.16 -4.61
CA PRO A 84 11.15 -23.67 -4.46
C PRO A 84 11.58 -22.63 -5.51
N ARG A 85 11.14 -22.80 -6.76
CA ARG A 85 11.42 -21.88 -7.88
C ARG A 85 10.87 -20.46 -7.69
N LEU A 86 9.86 -20.27 -6.83
CA LEU A 86 9.22 -18.97 -6.59
C LEU A 86 9.76 -18.25 -5.36
N ARG A 87 10.67 -18.86 -4.58
CA ARG A 87 11.18 -18.30 -3.31
C ARG A 87 11.76 -16.90 -3.47
N THR A 88 12.56 -16.67 -4.51
CA THR A 88 13.15 -15.34 -4.79
C THR A 88 12.08 -14.31 -5.12
N ARG A 89 11.03 -14.70 -5.87
CA ARG A 89 9.92 -13.82 -6.22
C ARG A 89 9.08 -13.45 -5.00
N VAL A 90 8.78 -14.42 -4.13
CA VAL A 90 8.10 -14.17 -2.86
C VAL A 90 8.92 -13.24 -1.97
N ARG A 91 10.25 -13.46 -1.87
CA ARG A 91 11.13 -12.57 -1.12
C ARG A 91 11.12 -11.15 -1.68
N GLY A 92 11.23 -11.01 -3.00
CA GLY A 92 11.19 -9.71 -3.68
C GLY A 92 9.88 -8.98 -3.41
N LEU A 93 8.74 -9.68 -3.49
CA LEU A 93 7.43 -9.10 -3.18
C LEU A 93 7.34 -8.60 -1.73
N ARG A 94 7.82 -9.38 -0.75
CA ARG A 94 7.88 -8.93 0.65
C ARG A 94 8.77 -7.70 0.84
N THR A 95 9.90 -7.64 0.14
CA THR A 95 10.77 -6.47 0.17
C THR A 95 10.07 -5.24 -0.41
N GLN A 96 9.37 -5.37 -1.55
CA GLN A 96 8.59 -4.28 -2.15
C GLN A 96 7.52 -3.78 -1.20
N TYR A 97 6.84 -4.69 -0.52
CA TYR A 97 5.87 -4.35 0.52
C TYR A 97 6.48 -3.58 1.69
N GLY A 98 7.60 -4.05 2.24
CA GLY A 98 8.31 -3.32 3.29
C GLY A 98 8.76 -1.92 2.85
N GLN A 99 9.23 -1.78 1.61
CA GLN A 99 9.62 -0.48 1.04
C GLN A 99 8.43 0.47 0.90
N LEU A 100 7.30 -0.02 0.40
CA LEU A 100 6.08 0.78 0.27
C LEU A 100 5.58 1.25 1.63
N ARG A 101 5.54 0.36 2.63
CA ARG A 101 5.16 0.71 4.00
C ARG A 101 6.05 1.80 4.58
N GLN A 102 7.36 1.66 4.39
CA GLN A 102 8.32 2.64 4.87
C GLN A 102 8.13 4.01 4.20
N ALA A 103 7.89 4.03 2.88
CA ALA A 103 7.64 5.27 2.15
C ALA A 103 6.38 5.99 2.65
N ILE A 104 5.27 5.26 2.86
CA ILE A 104 4.03 5.82 3.42
C ILE A 104 4.25 6.39 4.82
N ALA A 105 4.93 5.63 5.69
CA ALA A 105 5.21 6.07 7.06
C ALA A 105 6.10 7.32 7.10
N SER A 106 7.14 7.38 6.27
CA SER A 106 8.01 8.57 6.15
C SER A 106 7.22 9.79 5.68
N ALA A 107 6.41 9.64 4.62
CA ALA A 107 5.59 10.73 4.11
C ALA A 107 4.61 11.27 5.16
N ARG A 108 4.02 10.40 5.98
CA ARG A 108 3.16 10.82 7.10
C ARG A 108 3.94 11.58 8.17
N ALA A 109 5.08 11.04 8.61
CA ALA A 109 5.90 11.67 9.64
C ALA A 109 6.34 13.08 9.24
N GLU A 110 6.73 13.27 7.98
CA GLU A 110 7.10 14.59 7.44
C GLU A 110 5.92 15.57 7.44
N LEU A 111 4.72 15.11 7.09
CA LEU A 111 3.52 15.97 7.10
C LEU A 111 3.00 16.26 8.51
N ASP A 112 3.27 15.39 9.48
CA ASP A 112 2.85 15.56 10.88
C ASP A 112 3.88 16.35 11.71
N GLU A 113 5.10 16.55 11.19
CA GLU A 113 6.11 17.38 11.82
C GLU A 113 5.62 18.85 11.86
N PRO A 114 5.49 19.46 13.05
CA PRO A 114 5.04 20.83 13.18
C PRO A 114 6.11 21.80 12.66
N GLY A 115 6.05 22.08 11.36
CA GLY A 115 6.89 23.08 10.71
C GLY A 115 6.38 24.50 11.02
N ASP A 116 7.24 25.32 11.63
CA ASP A 116 7.07 26.76 11.88
C ASP A 116 7.09 27.62 10.58
N GLN A 117 7.24 26.96 9.42
CA GLN A 117 7.26 27.58 8.10
C GLN A 117 6.16 26.97 7.26
N ALA A 118 5.39 27.86 6.60
CA ALA A 118 4.38 27.51 5.61
C ALA A 118 4.89 26.36 4.74
N THR A 119 4.35 25.16 4.96
CA THR A 119 4.68 23.94 4.22
C THR A 119 4.70 24.29 2.74
N ASP A 120 5.86 24.19 2.07
CA ASP A 120 5.94 24.51 0.65
C ASP A 120 5.16 23.44 -0.13
N PHE A 121 3.94 23.77 -0.53
CA PHE A 121 3.01 22.86 -1.19
C PHE A 121 3.53 22.38 -2.55
N ALA A 122 4.41 23.17 -3.19
CA ALA A 122 5.07 22.76 -4.42
C ALA A 122 6.10 21.65 -4.13
N ASP A 123 6.86 21.78 -3.04
CA ASP A 123 7.81 20.76 -2.59
C ASP A 123 7.08 19.45 -2.20
N VAL A 124 6.00 19.54 -1.41
CA VAL A 124 5.21 18.35 -1.02
C VAL A 124 4.64 17.64 -2.24
N ARG A 125 4.12 18.39 -3.24
CA ARG A 125 3.58 17.78 -4.47
C ARG A 125 4.67 17.11 -5.29
N GLN A 126 5.83 17.75 -5.45
CA GLN A 126 6.94 17.22 -6.25
C GLN A 126 7.54 15.94 -5.65
N ARG A 127 7.51 15.79 -4.33
CA ARG A 127 8.06 14.61 -3.64
C ARG A 127 7.13 13.42 -3.62
N LEU A 128 5.82 13.67 -3.72
CA LEU A 128 4.78 12.63 -3.70
C LEU A 128 4.29 12.21 -5.11
N SER A 129 4.75 12.88 -6.18
CA SER A 129 4.51 12.49 -7.59
C SER A 129 5.63 11.64 -8.16
#